data_AF-A0A7W7PXW0-F1
#
_entry.id   AF-A0A7W7PXW0-F1
#
_cell.length_a   1.000
_cell.length_b   1.000
_cell.length_c   1.000
_cell.angle_alpha   90.00
_cell.angle_beta   90.00
_cell.angle_gamma   90.00
#
_symmetry.space_group_name_H-M   'P 1'
#
loop_
_entity.id
_entity.type
_entity.pdbx_description
1 polymer ?
#
loop_
_entity_poly.entity_id
_entity_poly.type
_entity_poly.pdbx_seq_one_letter_code
_entity_poly.pdbx_strand_id
1 'polypeptide(L)'
;MSIKPIETRYKAHRFRSRLEARWAVFFDALGVQWEYEPQGFELTPLPAERLKKMQEEWLREPQPEDGKHLGVYLPDFWLPDQATWFEVKGAPPGRWRSVQGLSGHPSGSPRPVPEWSVRDSPRSP
;
A
#
# COMPACT_ATOMS: atom_id res chain seq x y z
N MET A 1 20.30 2.72 10.38
CA MET A 1 19.52 1.87 11.32
C MET A 1 18.41 1.19 10.55
N SER A 2 18.36 -0.14 10.56
CA SER A 2 17.27 -0.91 9.95
C SER A 2 16.12 -1.02 10.95
N ILE A 3 14.97 -0.44 10.64
CA ILE A 3 13.77 -0.55 11.48
C ILE A 3 13.18 -1.93 11.24
N LYS A 4 13.18 -2.79 12.27
CA LYS A 4 12.54 -4.11 12.18
C LYS A 4 11.02 -3.93 12.17
N PRO A 5 10.30 -4.47 11.18
CA PRO A 5 8.84 -4.48 11.19
C PRO A 5 8.30 -5.18 12.44
N ILE A 6 7.22 -4.63 13.01
CA ILE A 6 6.49 -5.24 14.12
C ILE A 6 5.37 -6.08 13.51
N GLU A 7 5.49 -7.40 13.61
CA GLU A 7 4.40 -8.29 13.23
C GLU A 7 3.16 -8.01 14.09
N THR A 8 2.00 -7.99 13.45
CA THR A 8 0.75 -7.58 14.10
C THR A 8 -0.36 -8.55 13.70
N ARG A 9 -1.17 -8.97 14.68
CA ARG A 9 -2.36 -9.78 14.42
C ARG A 9 -3.59 -8.90 14.31
N TYR A 10 -4.40 -9.14 13.29
CA TYR A 10 -5.72 -8.51 13.18
C TYR A 10 -6.67 -9.47 12.45
N LYS A 11 -7.87 -9.65 13.01
CA LYS A 11 -8.77 -10.76 12.67
C LYS A 11 -8.00 -12.10 12.68
N ALA A 12 -8.22 -12.96 11.69
CA ALA A 12 -7.55 -14.27 11.56
C ALA A 12 -6.17 -14.19 10.86
N HIS A 13 -5.64 -12.99 10.57
CA HIS A 13 -4.39 -12.81 9.83
C HIS A 13 -3.23 -12.33 10.73
N ARG A 14 -2.02 -12.79 10.39
CA ARG A 14 -0.74 -12.33 10.96
C ARG A 14 0.00 -11.53 9.89
N PHE A 15 0.00 -10.21 10.06
CA PHE A 15 0.64 -9.28 9.14
C PHE A 15 2.15 -9.20 9.40
N ARG A 16 2.94 -9.01 8.34
CA ARG A 16 4.41 -8.84 8.39
C ARG A 16 4.78 -7.50 8.99
N SER A 17 3.87 -6.53 8.98
CA SER A 17 4.06 -5.24 9.64
C SER A 17 2.80 -4.64 10.26
N ARG A 18 3.00 -3.77 11.26
CA ARG A 18 1.94 -2.94 11.83
C ARG A 18 1.29 -2.00 10.80
N LEU A 19 2.02 -1.60 9.76
CA LEU A 19 1.48 -0.74 8.73
C LEU A 19 0.45 -1.50 7.88
N GLU A 20 0.77 -2.73 7.45
CA GLU A 20 -0.18 -3.60 6.76
C GLU A 20 -1.44 -3.86 7.61
N ALA A 21 -1.27 -4.20 8.88
CA ALA A 21 -2.41 -4.42 9.77
C ALA A 21 -3.33 -3.17 9.89
N ARG A 22 -2.76 -1.96 9.84
CA ARG A 22 -3.55 -0.72 9.83
C ARG A 22 -4.32 -0.51 8.53
N TRP A 23 -3.79 -0.97 7.40
CA TRP A 23 -4.52 -0.93 6.12
C TRP A 23 -5.70 -1.90 6.11
N ALA A 24 -5.54 -3.09 6.67
CA ALA A 24 -6.67 -4.02 6.87
C ALA A 24 -7.81 -3.38 7.69
N VAL A 25 -7.47 -2.72 8.80
CA VAL A 25 -8.44 -1.97 9.62
C VAL A 25 -9.09 -0.83 8.81
N PHE A 26 -8.32 -0.15 7.97
CA PHE A 26 -8.83 0.94 7.14
C PHE A 26 -9.82 0.44 6.08
N PHE A 27 -9.52 -0.67 5.39
CA PHE A 27 -10.46 -1.28 4.44
C PHE A 27 -11.76 -1.71 5.12
N ASP A 28 -11.66 -2.34 6.29
CA ASP A 28 -12.83 -2.70 7.08
C ASP A 28 -13.67 -1.48 7.47
N ALA A 29 -13.03 -0.37 7.86
CA ALA A 29 -13.73 0.88 8.19
C ALA A 29 -14.45 1.50 6.98
N LEU A 30 -13.95 1.26 5.77
CA LEU A 30 -14.58 1.68 4.51
C LEU A 30 -15.59 0.66 3.96
N GLY A 31 -15.72 -0.52 4.58
CA GLY A 31 -16.53 -1.62 4.05
C GLY A 31 -15.97 -2.26 2.78
N VAL A 32 -14.68 -2.04 2.48
CA VAL A 32 -13.99 -2.63 1.32
C VAL A 32 -13.60 -4.06 1.65
N GLN A 33 -14.01 -5.01 0.82
CA GLN A 33 -13.56 -6.40 0.95
C GLN A 33 -12.07 -6.50 0.63
N TRP A 34 -11.33 -7.31 1.40
CA TRP A 34 -9.91 -7.52 1.20
C TRP A 34 -9.50 -8.94 1.55
N GLU A 35 -8.50 -9.44 0.83
CA GLU A 35 -7.80 -10.69 1.13
C GLU A 35 -6.31 -10.40 1.31
N TYR A 36 -5.69 -10.97 2.35
CA TYR A 36 -4.28 -10.77 2.65
C TYR A 36 -3.43 -11.92 2.11
N GLU A 37 -2.40 -11.59 1.31
CA GLU A 37 -1.48 -12.53 0.65
C GLU A 37 -2.18 -13.74 -0.02
N PRO A 38 -3.27 -13.56 -0.80
CA PRO A 38 -4.06 -14.68 -1.31
C PRO A 38 -3.30 -15.58 -2.30
N GLN A 39 -2.38 -15.01 -3.07
CA GLN A 39 -1.57 -15.77 -4.03
C GLN A 39 -0.26 -15.05 -4.40
N GLY A 40 0.82 -15.81 -4.55
CA GLY A 40 2.07 -15.36 -5.16
C GLY A 40 2.08 -15.53 -6.68
N PHE A 41 2.71 -14.60 -7.38
CA PHE A 41 2.90 -14.58 -8.83
C PHE A 41 4.34 -14.92 -9.20
N GLU A 42 4.52 -15.71 -10.24
CA GLU A 42 5.82 -15.88 -10.87
C GLU A 42 6.01 -14.82 -11.96
N LEU A 43 6.99 -13.95 -11.78
CA LEU A 43 7.33 -12.91 -12.75
C LEU A 43 8.28 -13.48 -13.81
N THR A 44 7.68 -14.17 -14.77
CA THR A 44 8.38 -14.74 -15.93
C THR A 44 8.74 -13.68 -16.97
N PRO A 45 9.74 -13.94 -17.82
CA PRO A 45 10.06 -13.07 -18.95
C PRO A 45 8.85 -12.78 -19.83
N LEU A 46 8.73 -11.56 -20.34
CA LEU A 46 7.77 -11.24 -21.39
C LEU A 46 8.13 -12.02 -22.66
N PRO A 47 7.15 -12.68 -23.32
CA PRO A 47 7.37 -13.33 -24.61
C PRO A 47 7.87 -12.34 -25.66
N ALA A 48 8.70 -12.81 -26.60
CA ALA A 48 9.28 -11.98 -27.66
C ALA A 48 8.21 -11.28 -28.50
N GLU A 49 7.08 -11.94 -28.72
CA GLU A 49 5.91 -11.46 -29.44
C GLU A 49 5.25 -10.29 -28.69
N ARG A 50 5.20 -10.36 -27.35
CA ARG A 50 4.68 -9.27 -26.52
C ARG A 50 5.64 -8.08 -26.51
N LEU A 51 6.95 -8.31 -26.44
CA LEU A 51 7.96 -7.24 -26.52
C LEU A 51 7.88 -6.49 -27.86
N LYS A 52 7.77 -7.23 -28.95
CA LYS A 52 7.57 -6.67 -30.29
C LYS A 52 6.29 -5.86 -30.37
N LYS A 53 5.17 -6.41 -29.87
CA LYS A 53 3.87 -5.73 -29.81
C LYS A 53 3.93 -4.44 -29.00
N MET A 54 4.63 -4.40 -27.88
CA MET A 54 4.80 -3.19 -27.05
C MET A 54 5.54 -2.08 -27.79
N GLN A 55 6.53 -2.44 -28.61
CA GLN A 55 7.28 -1.50 -29.45
C GLN A 55 6.44 -0.95 -30.61
N GLU A 56 5.59 -1.78 -31.21
CA GLU A 56 4.71 -1.40 -32.31
C GLU A 56 3.49 -0.57 -31.85
N GLU A 57 2.92 -0.90 -30.68
CA GLU A 57 1.71 -0.25 -30.13
C GLU A 57 1.99 0.94 -29.21
N TRP A 58 3.25 1.37 -29.06
CA TRP A 58 3.64 2.52 -28.22
C TRP A 58 3.14 2.44 -26.75
N LEU A 59 2.98 1.23 -26.20
CA LEU A 59 2.56 1.03 -24.80
C LEU A 59 3.60 1.59 -23.81
N ARG A 60 4.86 1.17 -23.99
CA ARG A 60 6.06 1.73 -23.36
C ARG A 60 7.31 1.18 -24.05
N GLU A 61 8.44 1.84 -23.86
CA GLU A 61 9.73 1.31 -24.30
C GLU A 61 10.06 0.00 -23.55
N PRO A 62 10.43 -1.08 -24.27
CA PRO A 62 10.93 -2.30 -23.64
C PRO A 62 12.19 -2.03 -22.81
N GLN A 63 12.24 -2.59 -21.61
CA GLN A 63 13.36 -2.48 -20.70
C GLN A 63 14.18 -3.78 -20.71
N PRO A 64 15.50 -3.73 -20.41
CA PRO A 64 16.35 -4.93 -20.39
C PRO A 64 15.86 -6.03 -19.43
N GLU A 65 15.17 -5.66 -18.35
CA GLU A 65 14.55 -6.59 -17.40
C GLU A 65 13.35 -7.35 -17.95
N ASP A 66 12.71 -6.88 -19.02
CA ASP A 66 11.48 -7.50 -19.53
C ASP A 66 11.72 -8.91 -20.07
N GLY A 67 12.92 -9.19 -20.58
CA GLY A 67 13.33 -10.53 -21.02
C GLY A 67 13.87 -11.41 -19.90
N LYS A 68 13.83 -10.96 -18.64
CA LYS A 68 14.41 -11.68 -17.50
C LYS A 68 13.34 -12.28 -16.62
N HIS A 69 13.70 -13.40 -16.00
CA HIS A 69 12.93 -13.95 -14.90
C HIS A 69 13.21 -13.13 -13.64
N LEU A 70 12.20 -12.47 -13.09
CA LEU A 70 12.33 -11.54 -11.97
C LEU A 70 12.02 -12.19 -10.61
N GLY A 71 11.62 -13.46 -10.60
CA GLY A 71 11.34 -14.24 -9.38
C GLY A 71 9.87 -14.24 -8.99
N VAL A 72 9.61 -14.58 -7.72
CA VAL A 72 8.26 -14.63 -7.16
C VAL A 72 7.90 -13.28 -6.53
N TYR A 73 6.73 -12.76 -6.88
CA TYR A 73 6.15 -11.56 -6.30
C TYR A 73 4.91 -11.92 -5.49
N LEU A 74 4.85 -11.49 -4.23
CA LEU A 74 3.69 -11.67 -3.35
C LEU A 74 3.14 -10.30 -2.96
N PRO A 75 2.07 -9.81 -3.62
CA PRO A 75 1.41 -8.58 -3.23
C PRO A 75 0.74 -8.70 -1.85
N ASP A 76 0.66 -7.58 -1.11
CA ASP A 76 0.11 -7.59 0.26
C ASP A 76 -1.41 -7.89 0.31
N PHE A 77 -2.22 -7.18 -0.50
CA PHE A 77 -3.68 -7.30 -0.47
C PHE A 77 -4.29 -7.46 -1.86
N TRP A 78 -5.33 -8.27 -1.96
CA TRP A 78 -6.26 -8.29 -3.09
C TRP A 78 -7.57 -7.64 -2.68
N LEU A 79 -8.08 -6.72 -3.49
CA LEU A 79 -9.37 -6.06 -3.30
C LEU A 79 -10.34 -6.54 -4.40
N PRO A 80 -11.20 -7.54 -4.13
CA PRO A 80 -11.98 -8.22 -5.16
C PRO A 80 -12.99 -7.30 -5.85
N ASP A 81 -13.64 -6.39 -5.11
CA ASP A 81 -14.67 -5.50 -5.65
C ASP A 81 -14.10 -4.51 -6.68
N GLN A 82 -12.81 -4.16 -6.54
CA GLN A 82 -12.08 -3.26 -7.44
C GLN A 82 -11.21 -4.02 -8.45
N ALA A 83 -11.19 -5.35 -8.38
CA ALA A 83 -10.32 -6.23 -9.17
C ALA A 83 -8.86 -5.75 -9.19
N THR A 84 -8.32 -5.32 -8.03
CA THR A 84 -7.03 -4.65 -7.94
C THR A 84 -6.17 -5.17 -6.80
N TRP A 85 -4.86 -5.30 -7.04
CA TRP A 85 -3.85 -5.58 -6.02
C TRP A 85 -3.39 -4.30 -5.32
N PHE A 86 -3.23 -4.35 -4.00
CA PHE A 86 -2.81 -3.22 -3.17
C PHE A 86 -1.56 -3.59 -2.35
N GLU A 87 -0.47 -2.86 -2.58
CA GLU A 87 0.82 -3.06 -1.93
C GLU A 87 1.09 -1.93 -0.91
N VAL A 88 1.44 -2.29 0.31
CA VAL A 88 1.69 -1.36 1.40
C VAL A 88 3.18 -1.06 1.49
N LYS A 89 3.56 0.19 1.18
CA LYS A 89 4.94 0.67 1.33
C LYS A 89 5.06 1.74 2.41
N GLY A 90 6.03 1.57 3.30
CA GLY A 90 6.47 2.63 4.19
C GLY A 90 7.23 3.73 3.44
N ALA A 91 7.15 4.96 3.92
CA ALA A 91 7.96 6.05 3.38
C ALA A 91 9.46 5.76 3.62
N PRO A 92 10.33 5.92 2.62
CA PRO A 92 11.76 5.75 2.81
C PRO A 92 12.29 6.77 3.83
N PRO A 93 13.28 6.41 4.66
CA PRO A 93 13.91 7.34 5.58
C PRO A 93 14.38 8.60 4.86
N GLY A 94 13.79 9.76 5.19
CA GLY A 94 14.23 11.09 4.76
C GLY A 94 13.29 11.81 3.78
N ARG A 95 12.21 11.19 3.28
CA ARG A 95 11.34 11.77 2.23
C ARG A 95 10.13 12.58 2.74
N TRP A 96 10.16 13.10 3.97
CA TRP A 96 9.03 13.88 4.53
C TRP A 96 9.17 15.41 4.38
N ARG A 97 10.19 15.92 3.67
CA ARG A 97 10.51 17.37 3.63
C ARG A 97 9.77 18.22 2.59
N SER A 98 8.77 17.70 1.87
CA SER A 98 8.23 18.44 0.70
C SER A 98 6.71 18.53 0.62
N VAL A 99 6.00 18.71 1.74
CA VAL A 99 4.57 19.12 1.72
C VAL A 99 4.26 20.21 2.76
N GLN A 100 5.21 21.12 3.01
CA GLN A 100 4.95 22.35 3.80
C GLN A 100 4.99 23.63 2.94
N GLY A 101 5.07 23.52 1.61
CA GLY A 101 5.26 24.66 0.70
C GLY A 101 4.02 25.19 -0.04
N LEU A 102 2.84 24.57 0.11
CA LEU A 102 1.61 24.99 -0.58
C LEU A 102 0.48 25.41 0.36
N SER A 103 0.83 26.01 1.51
CA SER A 103 -0.10 26.82 2.27
C SER A 103 0.45 28.24 2.40
N GLY A 104 0.30 29.01 1.32
CA GLY A 104 0.26 30.45 1.47
C GLY A 104 -1.02 30.80 2.22
N HIS A 105 -0.91 31.05 3.53
CA HIS A 105 -1.90 31.84 4.24
C HIS A 105 -1.19 32.89 5.10
N PRO A 106 -1.57 34.18 4.99
CA PRO A 106 -0.97 35.25 5.76
C PRO A 106 -1.46 35.16 7.22
N SER A 107 -0.55 35.46 8.13
CA SER A 107 -0.75 35.88 9.53
C SER A 107 -2.07 35.52 10.23
N GLY A 108 -2.01 34.60 11.20
CA GLY A 108 -3.07 34.42 12.18
C GLY A 108 -2.73 33.31 13.18
N SER A 109 -2.70 33.66 14.46
CA SER A 109 -2.30 32.91 15.65
C SER A 109 -2.71 31.41 15.71
N PRO A 110 -1.94 30.55 16.42
CA PRO A 110 -2.21 29.12 16.47
C PRO A 110 -3.52 28.82 17.21
N ARG A 111 -4.46 28.15 16.54
CA ARG A 111 -5.61 27.53 17.21
C ARG A 111 -5.18 26.20 17.84
N PRO A 112 -5.67 25.85 19.03
CA PRO A 112 -5.31 24.58 19.68
C PRO A 112 -5.89 23.40 18.90
N VAL A 113 -5.09 22.34 18.80
CA VAL A 113 -5.47 21.03 18.23
C VAL A 113 -6.59 20.39 19.06
N PRO A 114 -7.58 19.73 18.44
CA PRO A 114 -8.62 19.05 19.21
C PRO A 114 -8.09 17.75 19.78
N GLU A 115 -8.17 17.65 21.11
CA GLU A 115 -7.94 16.46 21.90
C GLU A 115 -9.06 15.44 21.59
N TRP A 116 -8.74 14.36 20.89
CA TRP A 116 -9.67 13.25 20.71
C TRP A 116 -9.80 12.53 22.05
N SER A 117 -10.84 12.83 22.83
CA SER A 117 -11.23 11.97 23.95
C SER A 117 -11.85 10.69 23.39
N VAL A 118 -11.22 9.55 23.69
CA VAL A 118 -11.85 8.23 23.60
C VAL A 118 -13.09 8.27 24.49
N ARG A 119 -14.29 8.25 23.90
CA ARG A 119 -15.52 7.95 24.63
C ARG A 119 -15.77 6.46 24.51
N ASP A 120 -15.76 5.79 25.66
CA ASP A 120 -16.26 4.44 25.84
C ASP A 120 -17.65 4.31 25.19
N SER A 121 -17.80 3.33 24.30
CA SER A 121 -19.11 2.87 23.86
C SER A 121 -19.71 1.95 24.93
N PRO A 122 -21.00 2.10 25.26
CA PRO A 122 -21.65 1.30 26.29
C PRO A 122 -21.86 -0.15 25.81
N ARG A 123 -21.59 -1.10 26.70
CA ARG A 123 -22.13 -2.46 26.60
C ARG A 123 -23.66 -2.39 26.73
N SER A 124 -24.36 -3.24 25.99
CA SER A 124 -25.78 -3.56 26.19
C SER A 124 -26.05 -4.94 25.60
N PRO A 125 -27.11 -5.63 26.04
CA PRO A 125 -27.32 -6.20 27.38
C PRO A 125 -26.84 -7.65 27.48
#